data_AF-A0A1C7LRT4-F1
#
_entry.id   AF-A0A1C7LRT4-F1
#
_cell.length_a   1.000
_cell.length_b   1.000
_cell.length_c   1.000
_cell.angle_alpha   90.00
_cell.angle_beta   90.00
_cell.angle_gamma   90.00
#
_symmetry.space_group_name_H-M   'P 1'
#
loop_
_entity.id
_entity.type
_entity.pdbx_description
1 polymer ?
#
loop_
_entity_poly.entity_id
_entity_poly.type
_entity_poly.pdbx_seq_one_letter_code
_entity_poly.pdbx_strand_id
1 'polypeptide(L)'
;KYDLSRHNLSTSMPRIRFDPENEVPPDFESEDYADVRAAFPVPANVVVALLTGWTSQHDKRKIAWALQVDEDRLAKKRPNDSSENCQRGTKRGRRRGGASTGRGSKEEATGPSVRCLSSPTRPHTFAPVALCAQQDFQMPELWYFTPEARREAAEFHHAIAEEAFGLSQTEEGLALKPLASFRPSKKVIPDHFSPRRSPVFSKKWQQRVGRRNVEAYSGFYWLLETHDLQSETWGTQVLLLYHARIRRSWHDAITAKKDIFNISIMSEQVLQHATDDVMNSMRLDSVSK
;
A
#
# COMPACT_ATOMS: atom_id res chain seq x y z
N LYS A 1 -28.06 -23.12 -21.44
CA LYS A 1 -27.85 -21.69 -21.76
C LYS A 1 -28.52 -20.86 -20.68
N TYR A 2 -27.79 -20.45 -19.65
CA TYR A 2 -28.22 -19.36 -18.77
C TYR A 2 -27.00 -18.50 -18.44
N ASP A 3 -27.11 -17.26 -18.86
CA ASP A 3 -26.20 -16.14 -18.72
C ASP A 3 -26.41 -15.55 -17.32
N LEU A 4 -25.35 -15.43 -16.53
CA LEU A 4 -25.33 -14.65 -15.30
C LEU A 4 -24.14 -13.69 -15.34
N SER A 5 -24.30 -12.73 -16.24
CA SER A 5 -23.60 -11.46 -16.23
C SER A 5 -23.76 -10.71 -14.90
N ARG A 6 -22.61 -10.32 -14.34
CA ARG A 6 -22.36 -9.11 -13.51
C ARG A 6 -22.85 -9.12 -12.05
N HIS A 7 -21.95 -9.48 -11.14
CA HIS A 7 -21.95 -8.92 -9.79
C HIS A 7 -20.86 -7.85 -9.64
N ASN A 8 -21.31 -6.60 -9.69
CA ASN A 8 -20.57 -5.46 -9.14
C ASN A 8 -20.50 -5.64 -7.63
N LEU A 9 -19.35 -6.06 -7.10
CA LEU A 9 -19.05 -5.92 -5.68
C LEU A 9 -18.60 -4.48 -5.42
N SER A 10 -19.59 -3.59 -5.33
CA SER A 10 -19.49 -2.42 -4.45
C SER A 10 -19.09 -2.97 -3.08
N THR A 11 -17.95 -2.53 -2.54
CA THR A 11 -17.53 -2.83 -1.16
C THR A 11 -18.49 -2.13 -0.20
N SER A 12 -19.71 -2.65 -0.15
CA SER A 12 -20.72 -2.31 0.83
C SER A 12 -20.21 -2.89 2.15
N MET A 13 -19.88 -2.02 3.11
CA MET A 13 -19.78 -2.48 4.49
C MET A 13 -21.05 -3.29 4.80
N PRO A 14 -20.94 -4.48 5.43
CA PRO A 14 -22.10 -5.30 5.70
C PRO A 14 -23.12 -4.46 6.44
N ARG A 15 -24.25 -4.21 5.76
CA ARG A 15 -25.28 -3.28 6.21
C ARG A 15 -25.74 -3.72 7.59
N ILE A 16 -25.55 -2.86 8.58
CA ILE A 16 -26.05 -3.11 9.93
C ILE A 16 -27.58 -3.14 9.81
N ARG A 17 -28.20 -4.22 10.29
CA ARG A 17 -29.66 -4.45 10.14
C ARG A 17 -30.47 -4.00 11.36
N PHE A 18 -29.81 -3.84 12.49
CA PHE A 18 -30.42 -3.53 13.78
C PHE A 18 -29.75 -2.29 14.38
N ASP A 19 -30.56 -1.44 15.00
CA ASP A 19 -30.08 -0.23 15.65
C ASP A 19 -29.23 -0.59 16.89
N PRO A 20 -27.93 -0.28 16.89
CA PRO A 20 -27.07 -0.58 18.03
C PRO A 20 -27.35 0.32 19.25
N GLU A 21 -28.13 1.42 19.13
CA GLU A 21 -28.36 2.35 20.24
C GLU A 21 -29.04 1.73 21.47
N ASN A 22 -29.81 0.65 21.28
CA ASN A 22 -30.54 -0.04 22.35
C ASN A 22 -29.86 -1.32 22.86
N GLU A 23 -28.66 -1.64 22.39
CA GLU A 23 -27.91 -2.78 22.92
C GLU A 23 -27.37 -2.46 24.32
N VAL A 24 -27.74 -3.28 25.30
CA VAL A 24 -27.23 -3.19 26.68
C VAL A 24 -25.95 -4.04 26.78
N PRO A 25 -24.91 -3.58 27.50
CA PRO A 25 -23.75 -4.41 27.77
C PRO A 25 -24.15 -5.72 28.46
N PRO A 26 -23.60 -6.87 28.03
CA PRO A 26 -23.74 -8.11 28.77
C PRO A 26 -23.24 -7.96 30.20
N ASP A 27 -23.87 -8.65 31.14
CA ASP A 27 -23.41 -8.71 32.51
C ASP A 27 -22.18 -9.62 32.61
N PHE A 28 -20.99 -9.02 32.50
CA PHE A 28 -19.72 -9.74 32.59
C PHE A 28 -19.37 -10.21 34.00
N GLU A 29 -20.18 -9.86 35.01
CA GLU A 29 -20.10 -10.39 36.37
C GLU A 29 -20.92 -11.67 36.56
N SER A 30 -21.79 -12.03 35.59
CA SER A 30 -22.61 -13.24 35.67
C SER A 30 -21.79 -14.53 35.75
N GLU A 31 -22.43 -15.59 36.24
CA GLU A 31 -21.81 -16.91 36.35
C GLU A 31 -21.44 -17.51 34.98
N ASP A 32 -22.13 -17.09 33.91
CA ASP A 32 -21.86 -17.54 32.53
C ASP A 32 -20.45 -17.17 32.04
N TYR A 33 -19.82 -16.16 32.64
CA TYR A 33 -18.46 -15.72 32.31
C TYR A 33 -17.42 -16.18 33.33
N ALA A 34 -17.76 -17.08 34.26
CA ALA A 34 -16.86 -17.56 35.29
C ALA A 34 -15.59 -18.22 34.72
N ASP A 35 -15.74 -19.07 33.69
CA ASP A 35 -14.62 -19.75 33.01
C ASP A 35 -13.67 -18.74 32.36
N VAL A 36 -14.23 -17.69 31.74
CA VAL A 36 -13.46 -16.62 31.11
C VAL A 36 -12.70 -15.82 32.16
N ARG A 37 -13.31 -15.53 33.32
CA ARG A 37 -12.63 -14.83 34.43
C ARG A 37 -11.51 -15.69 35.05
N ALA A 38 -11.70 -17.00 35.14
CA ALA A 38 -10.72 -17.94 35.71
C ALA A 38 -9.48 -18.14 34.81
N ALA A 39 -9.61 -17.94 33.50
CA ALA A 39 -8.50 -18.08 32.54
C ALA A 39 -7.45 -16.95 32.63
N PHE A 40 -7.71 -15.86 33.36
CA PHE A 40 -6.79 -14.73 33.48
C PHE A 40 -6.18 -14.62 34.89
N PRO A 41 -4.88 -14.28 35.00
CA PRO A 41 -4.15 -14.32 36.27
C PRO A 41 -4.53 -13.24 37.30
N VAL A 42 -5.35 -12.24 36.93
CA VAL A 42 -5.80 -11.15 37.82
C VAL A 42 -7.30 -10.88 37.62
N PRO A 43 -8.20 -11.48 38.41
CA PRO A 43 -9.64 -11.49 38.13
C PRO A 43 -10.32 -10.11 38.23
N ALA A 44 -9.79 -9.19 39.05
CA ALA A 44 -10.37 -7.87 39.26
C ALA A 44 -10.30 -6.93 38.03
N ASN A 45 -9.40 -7.20 37.07
CA ASN A 45 -9.21 -6.36 35.88
C ASN A 45 -9.91 -6.90 34.63
N VAL A 46 -10.43 -8.14 34.67
CA VAL A 46 -10.99 -8.83 33.49
C VAL A 46 -12.35 -8.25 33.13
N VAL A 47 -13.22 -8.03 34.10
CA VAL A 47 -14.55 -7.45 33.89
C VAL A 47 -14.44 -6.05 33.28
N VAL A 48 -13.51 -5.24 33.81
CA VAL A 48 -13.24 -3.89 33.29
C VAL A 48 -12.69 -3.95 31.86
N ALA A 49 -11.79 -4.89 31.55
CA ALA A 49 -11.24 -5.05 30.21
C ALA A 49 -12.29 -5.53 29.20
N LEU A 50 -13.16 -6.47 29.58
CA LEU A 50 -14.26 -6.96 28.75
C LEU A 50 -15.29 -5.87 28.49
N LEU A 51 -15.65 -5.10 29.52
CA LEU A 51 -16.54 -3.95 29.37
C LEU A 51 -15.94 -2.89 28.46
N THR A 52 -14.65 -2.58 28.59
CA THR A 52 -13.93 -1.62 27.74
C THR A 52 -13.86 -2.09 26.28
N GLY A 53 -13.63 -3.39 26.06
CA GLY A 53 -13.63 -3.98 24.72
C GLY A 53 -15.01 -3.91 24.07
N TRP A 54 -16.06 -4.24 24.84
CA TRP A 54 -17.44 -4.19 24.39
C TRP A 54 -17.87 -2.76 24.05
N THR A 55 -17.60 -1.77 24.91
CA THR A 55 -17.96 -0.37 24.66
C THR A 55 -17.24 0.18 23.42
N SER A 56 -15.95 -0.13 23.24
CA SER A 56 -15.21 0.29 22.04
C SER A 56 -15.80 -0.30 20.75
N GLN A 57 -16.25 -1.55 20.78
CA GLN A 57 -16.89 -2.19 19.63
C GLN A 57 -18.31 -1.66 19.39
N HIS A 58 -19.05 -1.40 20.46
CA HIS A 58 -20.39 -0.81 20.43
C HIS A 58 -20.35 0.59 19.80
N ASP A 59 -19.45 1.47 20.25
CA ASP A 59 -19.28 2.82 19.72
C ASP A 59 -18.96 2.83 18.21
N LYS A 60 -18.09 1.91 17.76
CA LYS A 60 -17.78 1.77 16.32
C LYS A 60 -19.01 1.38 15.51
N ARG A 61 -19.88 0.52 16.05
CA ARG A 61 -21.15 0.15 15.40
C ARG A 61 -22.14 1.31 15.38
N LYS A 62 -22.22 2.12 16.44
CA LYS A 62 -23.05 3.34 16.46
C LYS A 62 -22.60 4.34 15.37
N ILE A 63 -21.29 4.56 15.23
CA ILE A 63 -20.74 5.44 14.18
C ILE A 63 -21.07 4.89 12.78
N ALA A 64 -20.88 3.59 12.55
CA ALA A 64 -21.19 2.96 11.27
C ALA A 64 -22.69 3.01 10.93
N TRP A 65 -23.57 2.83 11.92
CA TRP A 65 -25.01 2.96 11.77
C TRP A 65 -25.42 4.41 11.43
N ALA A 66 -24.87 5.41 12.13
CA ALA A 66 -25.14 6.82 11.85
C ALA A 66 -24.75 7.21 10.41
N LEU A 67 -23.59 6.76 9.94
CA LEU A 67 -23.16 6.96 8.56
C LEU A 67 -24.12 6.31 7.55
N GLN A 68 -24.58 5.09 7.84
CA GLN A 68 -25.54 4.37 6.98
C GLN A 68 -26.90 5.09 6.89
N VAL A 69 -27.41 5.60 8.03
CA VAL A 69 -28.66 6.35 8.08
C VAL A 69 -28.56 7.66 7.29
N ASP A 70 -27.42 8.35 7.37
CA ASP A 70 -27.17 9.57 6.59
C ASP A 70 -27.07 9.29 5.08
N GLU A 71 -26.40 8.21 4.68
CA GLU A 71 -26.34 7.77 3.27
C GLU A 71 -27.74 7.44 2.73
N ASP A 72 -28.57 6.71 3.49
CA ASP A 72 -29.95 6.39 3.09
C ASP A 72 -30.82 7.66 2.99
N ARG A 73 -30.61 8.64 3.87
CA ARG A 73 -31.30 9.93 3.85
C ARG A 73 -30.93 10.74 2.61
N LEU A 74 -29.65 10.74 2.23
CA LEU A 74 -29.15 11.39 1.02
C LEU A 74 -29.63 10.67 -0.25
N ALA A 75 -29.74 9.34 -0.23
CA ALA A 75 -30.28 8.55 -1.34
C ALA A 75 -31.78 8.81 -1.55
N LYS A 76 -32.58 8.93 -0.48
CA LYS A 76 -34.01 9.27 -0.55
C LYS A 76 -34.28 10.73 -0.94
N LYS A 77 -33.35 11.65 -0.69
CA LYS A 77 -33.40 13.06 -1.11
C LYS A 77 -32.97 13.29 -2.56
N ARG A 78 -32.82 12.25 -3.39
CA ARG A 78 -32.77 12.37 -4.85
C ARG A 78 -34.19 12.24 -5.44
N PRO A 79 -34.99 13.33 -5.54
CA PRO A 79 -36.18 13.28 -6.36
C PRO A 79 -35.77 13.27 -7.84
N ASN A 80 -36.13 12.20 -8.55
CA ASN A 80 -36.92 12.23 -9.79
C ASN A 80 -36.69 13.36 -10.85
N ASP A 81 -35.48 13.90 -11.01
CA ASP A 81 -35.18 14.97 -12.00
C ASP A 81 -34.97 14.46 -13.44
N SER A 82 -35.43 13.24 -13.76
CA SER A 82 -35.24 12.61 -15.07
C SER A 82 -36.53 12.40 -15.87
N SER A 83 -37.66 13.00 -15.47
CA SER A 83 -38.94 12.78 -16.20
C SER A 83 -39.86 13.99 -16.38
N GLU A 84 -39.40 15.24 -16.16
CA GLU A 84 -40.23 16.44 -16.39
C GLU A 84 -39.58 17.55 -17.26
N ASN A 85 -38.44 17.30 -17.91
CA ASN A 85 -37.76 18.34 -18.73
C ASN A 85 -37.83 18.14 -20.26
N CYS A 86 -38.61 17.18 -20.77
CA CYS A 86 -38.77 16.94 -22.21
C CYS A 86 -39.99 17.61 -22.87
N GLN A 87 -40.76 18.45 -22.16
CA GLN A 87 -41.97 19.09 -22.74
C GLN A 87 -42.07 20.62 -22.61
N ARG A 88 -40.99 21.33 -22.26
CA ARG A 88 -40.99 22.82 -22.22
C ARG A 88 -39.93 23.48 -23.10
N GLY A 89 -39.46 22.80 -24.14
CA GLY A 89 -38.45 23.29 -25.09
C GLY A 89 -38.99 23.99 -26.35
N THR A 90 -40.30 24.19 -26.50
CA THR A 90 -40.88 24.88 -27.67
C THR A 90 -41.66 26.11 -27.23
N LYS A 91 -40.98 27.26 -27.23
CA LYS A 91 -41.47 28.66 -27.36
C LYS A 91 -40.67 29.61 -26.46
N ARG A 92 -39.51 30.06 -26.93
CA ARG A 92 -39.08 31.47 -26.78
C ARG A 92 -37.83 31.74 -27.60
N GLY A 93 -38.04 31.88 -28.90
CA GLY A 93 -37.16 32.72 -29.69
C GLY A 93 -37.35 34.19 -29.33
N ARG A 94 -36.26 34.95 -29.50
CA ARG A 94 -36.23 36.39 -29.82
C ARG A 94 -36.34 37.39 -28.65
N ARG A 95 -35.18 37.93 -28.24
CA ARG A 95 -34.80 39.37 -28.26
C ARG A 95 -33.38 39.50 -27.66
N ARG A 96 -32.40 39.91 -28.47
CA ARG A 96 -31.77 41.27 -28.51
C ARG A 96 -31.19 41.67 -27.14
N GLY A 97 -29.94 42.09 -26.98
CA GLY A 97 -28.85 42.43 -27.88
C GLY A 97 -27.91 43.41 -27.14
N GLY A 98 -26.62 43.41 -27.50
CA GLY A 98 -25.77 44.61 -27.54
C GLY A 98 -25.29 45.30 -26.26
N ALA A 99 -23.96 45.22 -26.07
CA ALA A 99 -23.02 46.31 -25.77
C ALA A 99 -22.69 46.75 -24.32
N SER A 100 -21.39 46.59 -24.04
CA SER A 100 -20.43 47.49 -23.38
C SER A 100 -20.56 47.79 -21.88
N THR A 101 -19.53 47.46 -21.11
CA THR A 101 -18.44 48.42 -20.79
C THR A 101 -17.29 47.71 -20.07
N GLY A 102 -16.06 48.05 -20.46
CA GLY A 102 -14.85 47.56 -19.81
C GLY A 102 -14.49 48.37 -18.57
N ARG A 103 -13.77 47.72 -17.65
CA ARG A 103 -12.79 48.35 -16.77
C ARG A 103 -11.89 47.25 -16.21
N GLY A 104 -10.61 47.30 -16.61
CA GLY A 104 -9.60 46.37 -16.11
C GLY A 104 -9.21 46.68 -14.66
N SER A 105 -8.58 45.72 -14.00
CA SER A 105 -7.27 45.91 -13.37
C SER A 105 -6.76 44.60 -12.74
N LYS A 106 -5.44 44.43 -12.87
CA LYS A 106 -4.52 43.60 -12.08
C LYS A 106 -4.47 42.09 -12.38
N GLU A 107 -3.57 41.79 -13.32
CA GLU A 107 -2.63 40.67 -13.18
C GLU A 107 -1.98 40.70 -11.79
N GLU A 108 -2.21 39.63 -11.03
CA GLU A 108 -1.30 39.19 -9.99
C GLU A 108 -0.81 37.80 -10.45
N ALA A 109 0.50 37.70 -10.69
CA ALA A 109 1.16 36.49 -11.12
C ALA A 109 1.08 35.44 -10.02
N THR A 110 -0.01 34.68 -10.00
CA THR A 110 -0.04 33.39 -9.33
C THR A 110 0.65 32.42 -10.29
N GLY A 111 1.85 31.96 -9.94
CA GLY A 111 2.51 30.86 -10.65
C GLY A 111 1.53 29.69 -10.83
N PRO A 112 1.73 28.79 -11.81
CA PRO A 112 0.74 27.78 -12.15
C PRO A 112 0.38 26.97 -10.90
N SER A 113 -0.79 27.25 -10.34
CA SER A 113 -1.43 26.40 -9.35
C SER A 113 -1.73 25.13 -10.10
N VAL A 114 -0.86 24.13 -9.93
CA VAL A 114 -1.11 22.78 -10.37
C VAL A 114 -2.35 22.35 -9.61
N ARG A 115 -3.51 22.53 -10.24
CA ARG A 115 -4.71 21.78 -9.87
C ARG A 115 -4.28 20.33 -10.02
N CYS A 116 -3.96 19.70 -8.89
CA CYS A 116 -3.93 18.26 -8.76
C CYS A 116 -5.32 17.80 -9.15
N LEU A 117 -5.52 17.59 -10.45
CA LEU A 117 -6.53 16.70 -10.95
C LEU A 117 -6.17 15.38 -10.27
N SER A 118 -6.87 15.08 -9.19
CA SER A 118 -6.94 13.73 -8.65
C SER A 118 -7.57 12.90 -9.76
N SER A 119 -6.74 12.47 -10.72
CA SER A 119 -7.05 11.30 -11.52
C SER A 119 -7.49 10.23 -10.54
N PRO A 120 -8.53 9.44 -10.86
CA PRO A 120 -8.84 8.25 -10.08
C PRO A 120 -7.59 7.38 -10.13
N THR A 121 -6.76 7.55 -9.11
CA THR A 121 -5.47 6.92 -9.01
C THR A 121 -5.87 5.49 -8.72
N ARG A 122 -5.76 4.61 -9.72
CA ARG A 122 -5.85 3.18 -9.48
C ARG A 122 -5.03 2.93 -8.22
N PRO A 123 -5.57 2.23 -7.20
CA PRO A 123 -4.81 1.99 -5.99
C PRO A 123 -3.43 1.49 -6.41
N HIS A 124 -2.38 2.05 -5.83
CA HIS A 124 -1.01 1.62 -6.09
C HIS A 124 -0.87 0.19 -5.58
N THR A 125 -1.36 -0.77 -6.35
CA THR A 125 -1.42 -2.15 -5.93
C THR A 125 -0.08 -2.75 -6.24
N PHE A 126 0.74 -2.86 -5.20
CA PHE A 126 1.96 -3.64 -5.25
C PHE A 126 1.61 -5.10 -5.52
N ALA A 127 2.55 -5.83 -6.13
CA ALA A 127 2.39 -7.27 -6.31
C ALA A 127 2.13 -7.96 -4.96
N PRO A 128 1.20 -8.94 -4.88
CA PRO A 128 0.90 -9.67 -3.64
C PRO A 128 2.14 -10.26 -2.96
N VAL A 129 3.11 -10.74 -3.77
CA VAL A 129 4.42 -11.23 -3.30
C VAL A 129 5.18 -10.14 -2.53
N ALA A 130 5.27 -8.92 -3.06
CA ALA A 130 5.97 -7.83 -2.39
C ALA A 130 5.23 -7.31 -1.17
N LEU A 131 3.88 -7.32 -1.19
CA LEU A 131 3.09 -6.96 -0.02
C LEU A 131 3.26 -7.98 1.12
N CYS A 132 3.20 -9.26 0.82
CA CYS A 132 3.43 -10.31 1.82
C CYS A 132 4.87 -10.27 2.33
N ALA A 133 5.86 -10.16 1.44
CA ALA A 133 7.26 -10.02 1.85
C ALA A 133 7.48 -8.80 2.76
N GLN A 134 6.84 -7.65 2.46
CA GLN A 134 6.89 -6.47 3.34
C GLN A 134 6.22 -6.70 4.70
N GLN A 135 5.16 -7.50 4.78
CA GLN A 135 4.50 -7.85 6.04
C GLN A 135 5.34 -8.82 6.86
N ASP A 136 5.92 -9.81 6.19
CA ASP A 136 6.76 -10.87 6.76
C ASP A 136 8.20 -10.43 7.01
N PHE A 137 8.58 -9.19 6.66
CA PHE A 137 9.97 -8.70 6.74
C PHE A 137 10.94 -9.63 5.98
N GLN A 138 10.49 -10.10 4.83
CA GLN A 138 11.32 -10.72 3.81
C GLN A 138 11.72 -9.66 2.78
N MET A 139 12.87 -9.87 2.13
CA MET A 139 13.37 -8.96 1.10
C MET A 139 12.77 -9.31 -0.25
N PRO A 140 11.78 -8.57 -0.78
CA PRO A 140 11.40 -8.72 -2.18
C PRO A 140 12.41 -8.03 -3.10
N GLU A 141 12.66 -8.67 -4.23
CA GLU A 141 13.41 -8.09 -5.36
C GLU A 141 12.82 -6.73 -5.75
N LEU A 142 13.69 -5.75 -6.07
CA LEU A 142 13.30 -4.38 -6.41
C LEU A 142 12.32 -4.31 -7.58
N TRP A 143 12.39 -5.29 -8.47
CA TRP A 143 11.51 -5.38 -9.63
C TRP A 143 10.03 -5.25 -9.26
N TYR A 144 9.61 -5.78 -8.11
CA TYR A 144 8.21 -5.72 -7.68
C TYR A 144 7.70 -4.31 -7.35
N PHE A 145 8.60 -3.34 -7.14
CA PHE A 145 8.24 -1.95 -6.87
C PHE A 145 8.18 -1.09 -8.14
N THR A 146 8.55 -1.65 -9.28
CA THR A 146 8.57 -0.96 -10.57
C THR A 146 7.16 -0.74 -11.12
N PRO A 147 6.96 0.29 -11.98
CA PRO A 147 5.68 0.50 -12.67
C PRO A 147 5.22 -0.73 -13.46
N GLU A 148 6.15 -1.48 -14.04
CA GLU A 148 5.91 -2.70 -14.80
C GLU A 148 5.29 -3.78 -13.92
N ALA A 149 5.89 -4.04 -12.75
CA ALA A 149 5.36 -5.00 -11.80
C ALA A 149 4.03 -4.56 -11.18
N ARG A 150 3.80 -3.24 -11.00
CA ARG A 150 2.50 -2.73 -10.55
C ARG A 150 1.41 -2.90 -11.60
N ARG A 151 1.74 -2.74 -12.88
CA ARG A 151 0.81 -3.01 -13.99
C ARG A 151 0.45 -4.48 -14.02
N GLU A 152 1.46 -5.34 -13.92
CA GLU A 152 1.26 -6.79 -13.82
C GLU A 152 0.39 -7.15 -12.61
N ALA A 153 0.71 -6.62 -11.43
CA ALA A 153 -0.08 -6.82 -10.22
C ALA A 153 -1.52 -6.36 -10.40
N ALA A 154 -1.77 -5.22 -11.05
CA ALA A 154 -3.11 -4.71 -11.31
C ALA A 154 -3.90 -5.57 -12.31
N GLU A 155 -3.24 -6.14 -13.33
CA GLU A 155 -3.85 -7.07 -14.29
C GLU A 155 -4.25 -8.37 -13.60
N PHE A 156 -3.39 -8.90 -12.72
CA PHE A 156 -3.64 -10.16 -12.01
C PHE A 156 -4.44 -10.02 -10.72
N HIS A 157 -4.68 -8.79 -10.23
CA HIS A 157 -5.38 -8.57 -8.96
C HIS A 157 -6.82 -9.05 -8.98
N HIS A 158 -7.48 -9.01 -10.14
CA HIS A 158 -8.85 -9.48 -10.31
C HIS A 158 -8.93 -10.99 -10.58
N ALA A 159 -7.84 -11.61 -11.02
CA ALA A 159 -7.83 -13.01 -11.47
C ALA A 159 -7.41 -14.01 -10.37
N ILE A 160 -6.71 -13.57 -9.31
CA ILE A 160 -6.08 -14.49 -8.34
C ILE A 160 -6.56 -14.27 -6.90
N ALA A 161 -7.22 -13.15 -6.59
CA ALA A 161 -7.66 -12.84 -5.23
C ALA A 161 -8.78 -13.77 -4.70
N GLU A 162 -9.48 -14.50 -5.57
CA GLU A 162 -10.67 -15.29 -5.16
C GLU A 162 -10.49 -16.82 -5.20
N GLU A 163 -9.44 -17.39 -5.82
CA GLU A 163 -9.48 -18.82 -6.18
C GLU A 163 -8.65 -19.79 -5.31
N ALA A 164 -7.62 -19.35 -4.57
CA ALA A 164 -6.85 -20.27 -3.73
C ALA A 164 -6.02 -19.60 -2.60
N PHE A 165 -6.05 -20.19 -1.40
CA PHE A 165 -5.16 -19.87 -0.28
C PHE A 165 -4.17 -21.01 -0.02
N GLY A 166 -2.92 -20.67 0.25
CA GLY A 166 -1.91 -21.58 0.77
C GLY A 166 -1.75 -21.45 2.29
N LEU A 167 -1.32 -22.53 2.94
CA LEU A 167 -0.94 -22.53 4.35
C LEU A 167 0.53 -22.10 4.46
N SER A 168 0.82 -21.13 5.33
CA SER A 168 2.18 -20.73 5.71
C SER A 168 2.36 -20.88 7.21
N GLN A 169 3.53 -21.32 7.64
CA GLN A 169 3.90 -21.35 9.06
C GLN A 169 4.44 -19.99 9.48
N THR A 170 3.92 -19.44 10.57
CA THR A 170 4.36 -18.21 11.23
C THR A 170 4.82 -18.53 12.66
N GLU A 171 5.46 -17.57 13.33
CA GLU A 171 5.88 -17.72 14.74
C GLU A 171 4.70 -18.01 15.69
N GLU A 172 3.49 -17.59 15.30
CA GLU A 172 2.25 -17.73 16.07
C GLU A 172 1.38 -18.93 15.65
N GLY A 173 1.77 -19.69 14.61
CA GLY A 173 1.02 -20.87 14.15
C GLY A 173 0.96 -21.04 12.62
N LEU A 174 -0.19 -21.49 12.09
CA LEU A 174 -0.44 -21.58 10.66
C LEU A 174 -1.31 -20.41 10.20
N ALA A 175 -0.83 -19.65 9.22
CA ALA A 175 -1.54 -18.54 8.60
C ALA A 175 -1.90 -18.84 7.14
N LEU A 176 -3.13 -18.50 6.75
CA LEU A 176 -3.58 -18.56 5.35
C LEU A 176 -3.06 -17.34 4.59
N LYS A 177 -2.38 -17.59 3.47
CA LYS A 177 -1.91 -16.54 2.55
C LYS A 177 -2.46 -16.80 1.15
N PRO A 178 -2.80 -15.75 0.38
CA PRO A 178 -3.21 -15.93 -1.01
C PRO A 178 -2.16 -16.73 -1.80
N LEU A 179 -2.57 -17.66 -2.68
CA LEU A 179 -1.63 -18.47 -3.44
C LEU A 179 -0.71 -17.61 -4.34
N ALA A 180 -1.20 -16.45 -4.77
CA ALA A 180 -0.45 -15.42 -5.48
C ALA A 180 0.83 -14.99 -4.74
N SER A 181 0.84 -15.05 -3.41
CA SER A 181 1.97 -14.66 -2.58
C SER A 181 3.14 -15.64 -2.65
N PHE A 182 2.88 -16.89 -3.06
CA PHE A 182 3.90 -17.93 -3.19
C PHE A 182 4.43 -18.09 -4.63
N ARG A 183 3.79 -17.44 -5.61
CA ARG A 183 4.16 -17.58 -7.02
C ARG A 183 4.91 -16.33 -7.50
N PRO A 184 6.25 -16.33 -7.50
CA PRO A 184 7.01 -15.22 -8.06
C PRO A 184 6.72 -15.06 -9.56
N SER A 185 6.80 -13.82 -10.06
CA SER A 185 6.61 -13.56 -11.49
C SER A 185 7.81 -14.11 -12.26
N LYS A 186 7.56 -14.62 -13.47
CA LYS A 186 8.64 -15.05 -14.38
C LYS A 186 9.48 -13.88 -14.88
N LYS A 187 9.01 -12.65 -14.73
CA LYS A 187 9.69 -11.43 -15.18
C LYS A 187 10.55 -10.78 -14.09
N VAL A 188 10.65 -11.40 -12.91
CA VAL A 188 11.47 -10.88 -11.81
C VAL A 188 12.93 -10.86 -12.22
N ILE A 189 13.52 -9.67 -12.12
CA ILE A 189 14.95 -9.45 -12.35
C ILE A 189 15.62 -9.36 -10.98
N PRO A 190 16.67 -10.16 -10.70
CA PRO A 190 17.43 -10.04 -9.46
C PRO A 190 18.03 -8.64 -9.29
N ASP A 191 18.13 -8.17 -8.06
CA ASP A 191 18.61 -6.81 -7.73
C ASP A 191 19.94 -6.44 -8.42
N HIS A 192 20.90 -7.36 -8.54
CA HIS A 192 22.20 -7.13 -9.17
C HIS A 192 22.16 -6.97 -10.70
N PHE A 193 21.02 -7.24 -11.33
CA PHE A 193 20.76 -6.99 -12.75
C PHE A 193 19.66 -5.93 -12.97
N SER A 194 19.03 -5.44 -11.90
CA SER A 194 17.90 -4.53 -11.98
C SER A 194 18.37 -3.07 -11.88
N PRO A 195 17.88 -2.15 -12.74
CA PRO A 195 18.23 -0.74 -12.62
C PRO A 195 17.97 -0.23 -11.20
N ARG A 196 18.97 0.44 -10.61
CA ARG A 196 18.85 1.02 -9.27
C ARG A 196 17.69 2.01 -9.27
N ARG A 197 16.59 1.65 -8.61
CA ARG A 197 15.45 2.53 -8.39
C ARG A 197 15.08 2.46 -6.91
N SER A 198 14.87 3.63 -6.30
CA SER A 198 14.39 3.69 -4.93
C SER A 198 12.98 3.08 -4.85
N PRO A 199 12.79 1.95 -4.13
CA PRO A 199 11.48 1.37 -3.91
C PRO A 199 10.63 2.28 -3.03
N VAL A 200 9.35 2.39 -3.39
CA VAL A 200 8.35 3.02 -2.51
C VAL A 200 7.86 1.97 -1.51
N PHE A 201 8.23 2.14 -0.24
CA PHE A 201 7.77 1.25 0.82
C PHE A 201 6.37 1.61 1.33
N SER A 202 5.64 0.61 1.81
CA SER A 202 4.34 0.84 2.45
C SER A 202 4.50 1.62 3.77
N LYS A 203 3.47 2.40 4.14
CA LYS A 203 3.46 3.19 5.39
C LYS A 203 3.67 2.31 6.64
N LYS A 204 3.13 1.09 6.63
CA LYS A 204 3.31 0.11 7.71
C LYS A 204 4.77 -0.33 7.87
N TRP A 205 5.46 -0.60 6.76
CA TRP A 205 6.87 -0.95 6.79
C TRP A 205 7.73 0.21 7.30
N GLN A 206 7.47 1.43 6.82
CA GLN A 206 8.18 2.64 7.26
C GLN A 206 8.03 2.89 8.78
N GLN A 207 6.83 2.67 9.32
CA GLN A 207 6.58 2.81 10.77
C GLN A 207 7.38 1.79 11.59
N ARG A 208 7.51 0.56 11.10
CA ARG A 208 8.19 -0.52 11.82
C ARG A 208 9.72 -0.45 11.69
N VAL A 209 10.25 0.02 10.56
CA VAL A 209 11.70 0.22 10.35
C VAL A 209 12.21 1.52 11.00
N GLY A 210 11.34 2.51 11.16
CA GLY A 210 11.65 3.77 11.83
C GLY A 210 12.23 4.83 10.90
N ARG A 211 11.97 6.11 11.24
CA ARG A 211 12.24 7.25 10.36
C ARG A 211 13.70 7.39 9.95
N ARG A 212 14.63 7.22 10.90
CA ARG A 212 16.10 7.32 10.65
C ARG A 212 16.57 6.32 9.59
N ASN A 213 16.04 5.09 9.64
CA ASN A 213 16.40 4.04 8.71
C ASN A 213 15.80 4.28 7.31
N VAL A 214 14.60 4.87 7.23
CA VAL A 214 13.99 5.31 5.96
C VAL A 214 14.78 6.47 5.33
N GLU A 215 15.23 7.43 6.13
CA GLU A 215 16.09 8.54 5.71
C GLU A 215 17.45 8.01 5.21
N ALA A 216 18.09 7.12 5.98
CA ALA A 216 19.33 6.44 5.59
C ALA A 216 19.19 5.70 4.25
N TYR A 217 18.06 5.01 4.07
CA TYR A 217 17.74 4.31 2.83
C TYR A 217 17.58 5.26 1.65
N SER A 218 16.93 6.41 1.85
CA SER A 218 16.85 7.46 0.81
C SER A 218 18.25 8.01 0.46
N GLY A 219 19.07 8.27 1.48
CA GLY A 219 20.45 8.72 1.31
C GLY A 219 21.34 7.72 0.57
N PHE A 220 21.13 6.42 0.79
CA PHE A 220 21.83 5.36 0.08
C PHE A 220 21.58 5.39 -1.44
N TYR A 221 20.34 5.58 -1.88
CA TYR A 221 20.05 5.67 -3.32
C TYR A 221 20.60 6.95 -3.92
N TRP A 222 20.51 8.07 -3.21
CA TRP A 222 21.15 9.32 -3.62
C TRP A 222 22.67 9.14 -3.81
N LEU A 223 23.33 8.48 -2.86
CA LEU A 223 24.76 8.19 -2.92
C LEU A 223 25.11 7.33 -4.14
N LEU A 224 24.33 6.28 -4.42
CA LEU A 224 24.54 5.43 -5.59
C LEU A 224 24.27 6.16 -6.91
N GLU A 225 23.31 7.08 -6.92
CA GLU A 225 22.94 7.90 -8.08
C GLU A 225 23.99 8.96 -8.40
N THR A 226 24.71 9.46 -7.39
CA THR A 226 25.70 10.54 -7.54
C THR A 226 27.14 10.08 -7.51
N HIS A 227 27.39 8.77 -7.38
CA HIS A 227 28.74 8.23 -7.25
C HIS A 227 29.58 8.37 -8.53
N ASP A 228 30.88 8.66 -8.39
CA ASP A 228 31.80 8.90 -9.51
C ASP A 228 31.89 7.69 -10.47
N LEU A 229 31.80 6.47 -9.94
CA LEU A 229 31.76 5.22 -10.72
C LEU A 229 30.58 5.15 -11.72
N GLN A 230 29.61 6.05 -11.66
CA GLN A 230 28.58 6.14 -12.72
C GLN A 230 29.17 6.52 -14.08
N SER A 231 30.25 7.29 -14.10
CA SER A 231 30.93 7.69 -15.33
C SER A 231 31.82 6.60 -15.93
N GLU A 232 32.14 5.57 -15.14
CA GLU A 232 33.02 4.47 -15.53
C GLU A 232 32.26 3.38 -16.30
N THR A 233 32.93 2.75 -17.27
CA THR A 233 32.33 1.73 -18.15
C THR A 233 31.86 0.48 -17.39
N TRP A 234 32.61 0.08 -16.35
CA TRP A 234 32.30 -1.06 -15.48
C TRP A 234 31.66 -0.63 -14.16
N GLY A 235 31.68 0.67 -13.84
CA GLY A 235 31.26 1.17 -12.54
C GLY A 235 29.76 1.04 -12.30
N THR A 236 28.92 1.07 -13.34
CA THR A 236 27.48 0.76 -13.20
C THR A 236 27.24 -0.64 -12.66
N GLN A 237 27.97 -1.64 -13.18
CA GLN A 237 27.84 -3.05 -12.77
C GLN A 237 28.36 -3.27 -11.35
N VAL A 238 29.47 -2.62 -10.99
CA VAL A 238 30.00 -2.64 -9.62
C VAL A 238 29.00 -2.05 -8.64
N LEU A 239 28.44 -0.88 -8.94
CA LEU A 239 27.45 -0.23 -8.09
C LEU A 239 26.15 -1.05 -7.97
N LEU A 240 25.76 -1.82 -9.00
CA LEU A 240 24.62 -2.76 -8.92
C LEU A 240 24.91 -3.93 -7.99
N LEU A 241 26.09 -4.53 -8.10
CA LEU A 241 26.49 -5.65 -7.25
C LEU A 241 26.65 -5.22 -5.79
N TYR A 242 27.30 -4.06 -5.57
CA TYR A 242 27.41 -3.42 -4.26
C TYR A 242 26.01 -3.14 -3.66
N HIS A 243 25.12 -2.55 -4.45
CA HIS A 243 23.74 -2.28 -4.06
C HIS A 243 23.03 -3.53 -3.55
N ALA A 244 23.06 -4.61 -4.32
CA ALA A 244 22.40 -5.87 -3.95
C ALA A 244 22.95 -6.45 -2.63
N ARG A 245 24.27 -6.39 -2.43
CA ARG A 245 24.94 -6.89 -1.21
C ARG A 245 24.56 -6.11 0.04
N ILE A 246 24.65 -4.79 -0.03
CA ILE A 246 24.34 -3.90 1.10
C ILE A 246 22.86 -3.97 1.44
N ARG A 247 21.99 -3.91 0.43
CA ARG A 247 20.53 -3.98 0.63
C ARG A 247 20.16 -5.27 1.38
N ARG A 248 20.69 -6.42 0.95
CA ARG A 248 20.47 -7.72 1.61
C ARG A 248 20.97 -7.72 3.06
N SER A 249 22.23 -7.35 3.27
CA SER A 249 22.85 -7.34 4.60
C SER A 249 22.15 -6.41 5.59
N TRP A 250 21.73 -5.23 5.12
CA TRP A 250 21.01 -4.26 5.93
C TRP A 250 19.62 -4.76 6.36
N HIS A 251 18.91 -5.41 5.43
CA HIS A 251 17.62 -5.98 5.74
C HIS A 251 17.72 -7.17 6.68
N ASP A 252 18.73 -8.03 6.50
CA ASP A 252 19.01 -9.11 7.44
C ASP A 252 19.30 -8.57 8.85
N ALA A 253 20.02 -7.44 8.96
CA ALA A 253 20.26 -6.76 10.24
C ALA A 253 18.97 -6.22 10.88
N ILE A 254 18.06 -5.64 10.09
CA ILE A 254 16.74 -5.18 10.54
C ILE A 254 15.90 -6.36 11.01
N THR A 255 15.82 -7.43 10.22
CA THR A 255 15.00 -8.61 10.54
C THR A 255 15.53 -9.32 11.79
N ALA A 256 16.85 -9.42 11.95
CA ALA A 256 17.48 -9.98 13.13
C ALA A 256 17.39 -9.08 14.37
N LYS A 257 16.90 -7.83 14.25
CA LYS A 257 16.91 -6.79 15.30
C LYS A 257 18.31 -6.62 15.94
N LYS A 258 19.36 -6.84 15.15
CA LYS A 258 20.76 -6.67 15.55
C LYS A 258 21.21 -5.24 15.25
N ASP A 259 22.48 -4.97 15.44
CA ASP A 259 23.08 -3.65 15.21
C ASP A 259 22.86 -3.20 13.74
N ILE A 260 21.87 -2.33 13.52
CA ILE A 260 21.50 -1.83 12.19
C ILE A 260 22.51 -0.75 11.83
N PHE A 261 23.38 -1.06 10.88
CA PHE A 261 24.34 -0.09 10.35
C PHE A 261 23.65 0.93 9.42
N ASN A 262 24.22 2.13 9.35
CA ASN A 262 23.70 3.19 8.48
C ASN A 262 24.16 2.97 7.03
N ILE A 263 23.21 2.57 6.17
CA ILE A 263 23.46 2.35 4.73
C ILE A 263 23.71 3.61 3.91
N SER A 264 23.44 4.81 4.44
CA SER A 264 23.76 6.04 3.73
C SER A 264 25.27 6.33 3.66
N ILE A 265 26.08 5.52 4.35
CA ILE A 265 27.54 5.62 4.38
C ILE A 265 28.09 4.48 3.51
N MET A 266 28.92 4.80 2.52
CA MET A 266 29.51 3.79 1.65
C MET A 266 30.47 2.91 2.45
N SER A 267 30.34 1.59 2.32
CA SER A 267 31.37 0.66 2.76
C SER A 267 32.38 0.45 1.65
N GLU A 268 33.57 1.03 1.83
CA GLU A 268 34.67 0.92 0.86
C GLU A 268 35.11 -0.54 0.68
N GLN A 269 35.11 -1.33 1.77
CA GLN A 269 35.42 -2.76 1.72
C GLN A 269 34.45 -3.55 0.82
N VAL A 270 33.14 -3.35 0.98
CA VAL A 270 32.14 -4.07 0.16
C VAL A 270 32.19 -3.59 -1.29
N LEU A 271 32.50 -2.31 -1.52
CA LEU A 271 32.66 -1.74 -2.86
C LEU A 271 33.90 -2.30 -3.56
N GLN A 272 35.02 -2.45 -2.85
CA GLN A 272 36.24 -3.07 -3.36
C GLN A 272 35.98 -4.52 -3.78
N HIS A 273 35.34 -5.32 -2.92
CA HIS A 273 34.97 -6.69 -3.26
C HIS A 273 34.03 -6.76 -4.47
N ALA A 274 33.04 -5.86 -4.56
CA ALA A 274 32.17 -5.80 -5.74
C ALA A 274 32.95 -5.44 -7.01
N THR A 275 33.96 -4.58 -6.90
CA THR A 275 34.84 -4.20 -8.00
C THR A 275 35.67 -5.39 -8.47
N ASP A 276 36.34 -6.08 -7.54
CA ASP A 276 37.16 -7.23 -7.85
C ASP A 276 36.37 -8.34 -8.54
N ASP A 277 35.15 -8.61 -8.07
CA ASP A 277 34.29 -9.64 -8.66
C ASP A 277 33.86 -9.31 -10.09
N VAL A 278 33.47 -8.06 -10.35
CA VAL A 278 33.10 -7.60 -11.70
C VAL A 278 34.30 -7.61 -12.63
N MET A 279 35.46 -7.16 -12.16
CA MET A 279 36.69 -7.16 -12.96
C MET A 279 37.14 -8.59 -13.27
N ASN A 280 37.02 -9.50 -12.30
CA ASN A 280 37.32 -10.92 -12.52
C ASN A 280 36.36 -11.57 -13.49
N SER A 281 35.05 -11.29 -13.42
CA SER A 281 34.09 -11.82 -14.39
C SER A 281 34.40 -11.32 -15.80
N MET A 282 34.73 -10.03 -15.96
CA MET A 282 35.10 -9.46 -17.27
C MET A 282 36.38 -10.09 -17.85
N ARG A 283 37.39 -10.35 -17.00
CA ARG A 283 38.62 -11.04 -17.42
C ARG A 283 38.32 -12.45 -17.92
N LEU A 284 37.50 -13.20 -17.19
CA LEU A 284 37.12 -14.58 -17.57
C LEU A 284 36.33 -14.60 -18.89
N ASP A 285 35.40 -13.67 -19.07
CA ASP A 285 34.63 -13.54 -20.32
C ASP A 285 35.50 -13.18 -21.53
N SER A 286 36.60 -12.46 -21.29
CA SER A 286 37.57 -12.07 -22.32
C SER A 286 38.49 -13.23 -22.73
N VAL A 287 38.72 -14.20 -21.84
CA VAL A 287 39.54 -15.39 -22.11
C VAL A 287 38.71 -16.51 -22.76
N SER A 288 37.39 -16.51 -22.55
CA SER A 288 36.47 -17.52 -23.10
C SER A 288 35.98 -17.22 -24.52
N LYS A 289 36.32 -16.06 -25.10
CA LYS A 289 35.99 -15.67 -26.48
C LYS A 289 37.20 -15.81 -27.39
#